data_AF-A0AAD9PHQ8-F1
#
_entry.id   AF-A0AAD9PHQ8-F1
#
_cell.length_a   1.000
_cell.length_b   1.000
_cell.length_c   1.000
_cell.angle_alpha   90.00
_cell.angle_beta   90.00
_cell.angle_gamma   90.00
#
_symmetry.space_group_name_H-M   'P 1'
#
loop_
_entity.id
_entity.type
_entity.pdbx_description
1 polymer ?
#
loop_
_entity_poly.entity_id
_entity_poly.type
_entity_poly.pdbx_seq_one_letter_code
_entity_poly.pdbx_strand_id
1 'polypeptide(L)'
;MLTSFHAACALLCLTTWRLGVLQAFRHSVPTALYNLHADSNFLLGAKRNQLKGARKFTRRRPKKKTPARVYPTPTPYYGNIQEYFGAPREYYAVPVVESQEILREGAISRLVSEIRSGTTGTKLQEFIQQHNLQQPLLKELDKLAEIAKTQKCDVTSDLVLYFDKVIKFPTKNESFIDCFYTLDRIHTKWQRREATKYGCLFKLVFWRLRQMAFKLQKTGLALKDFNTPKMWHRFGVLKNLPKCSMAERYLIKHKVALEMDIKNLYFLDGKNKVLSIYDGRMVHDSPKYKPIKAIDQGVIDKIMRDLQNLSIVTKEQNVINCSRIDELQETYWTPEAQRAYAIRDFYLSHKLPNYTVVGDPFILESYINHDYRIKTLERDLEKRYQGWLDSGAMYKVPRPTGTKYQYLAKWHALPKAKKRQLAHEYALERAKSPF
;
A
#
# COMPACT_ATOMS: atom_id res chain seq x y z
N MET A 1 35.02 -0.51 -15.32
CA MET A 1 33.86 -1.40 -15.01
C MET A 1 33.66 -1.62 -13.51
N LEU A 2 34.70 -1.95 -12.72
CA LEU A 2 34.57 -2.08 -11.26
C LEU A 2 34.18 -0.76 -10.57
N THR A 3 34.79 0.36 -10.95
CA THR A 3 34.46 1.69 -10.40
C THR A 3 33.03 2.14 -10.70
N SER A 4 32.52 1.87 -11.91
CA SER A 4 31.13 2.14 -12.28
C SER A 4 30.12 1.28 -11.50
N PHE A 5 30.49 0.05 -11.14
CA PHE A 5 29.66 -0.85 -10.33
C PHE A 5 29.56 -0.37 -8.87
N HIS A 6 30.68 0.01 -8.26
CA HIS A 6 30.69 0.52 -6.88
C HIS A 6 29.97 1.87 -6.75
N ALA A 7 30.12 2.77 -7.73
CA ALA A 7 29.36 4.01 -7.80
C ALA A 7 27.84 3.73 -7.90
N ALA A 8 27.44 2.81 -8.78
CA ALA A 8 26.04 2.42 -8.92
C ALA A 8 25.46 1.83 -7.62
N CYS A 9 26.19 0.91 -6.98
CA CYS A 9 25.78 0.31 -5.71
C CYS A 9 25.68 1.34 -4.58
N ALA A 10 26.64 2.26 -4.43
CA ALA A 10 26.61 3.30 -3.40
C ALA A 10 25.40 4.24 -3.58
N LEU A 11 25.11 4.62 -4.82
CA LEU A 11 23.97 5.48 -5.15
C LEU A 11 22.62 4.74 -5.03
N LEU A 12 22.58 3.44 -5.30
CA LEU A 12 21.40 2.59 -5.06
C LEU A 12 21.16 2.36 -3.57
N CYS A 13 22.17 2.30 -2.71
CA CYS A 13 21.99 2.25 -1.25
C CYS A 13 21.34 3.54 -0.69
N LEU A 14 21.50 4.69 -1.35
CA LEU A 14 20.75 5.92 -1.05
C LEU A 14 19.27 5.87 -1.49
N THR A 15 18.85 4.81 -2.21
CA THR A 15 17.46 4.59 -2.64
C THR A 15 16.68 3.61 -1.76
N THR A 16 17.37 2.75 -1.00
CA THR A 16 16.70 1.80 -0.09
C THR A 16 16.16 2.56 1.11
N TRP A 17 15.00 3.17 0.92
CA TRP A 17 14.03 3.36 1.97
C TRP A 17 13.94 2.06 2.77
N ARG A 18 14.14 2.13 4.09
CA ARG A 18 13.59 1.12 5.00
C ARG A 18 12.09 0.99 4.68
N LEU A 19 11.73 0.04 3.82
CA LEU A 19 10.41 -0.60 3.79
C LEU A 19 10.29 -1.47 5.04
N GLY A 20 10.47 -0.83 6.21
CA GLY A 20 10.25 -1.39 7.53
C GLY A 20 8.83 -1.07 7.98
N VAL A 21 7.83 -1.63 7.30
CA VAL A 21 6.42 -1.57 7.74
C VAL A 21 6.14 -2.61 8.86
N LEU A 22 7.18 -3.18 9.49
CA LEU A 22 7.04 -4.16 10.57
C LEU A 22 7.40 -3.64 11.97
N GLN A 23 7.22 -2.34 12.23
CA GLN A 23 7.43 -1.79 13.58
C GLN A 23 6.38 -0.75 14.01
N ALA A 24 5.11 -1.02 13.72
CA ALA A 24 3.96 -0.27 14.28
C ALA A 24 2.96 -1.18 15.03
N PHE A 25 3.42 -2.32 15.56
CA PHE A 25 2.69 -3.12 16.54
C PHE A 25 3.45 -3.11 17.86
N ARG A 26 3.35 -2.02 18.63
CA ARG A 26 3.51 -2.04 20.09
C ARG A 26 3.05 -0.72 20.70
N HIS A 27 2.15 -0.87 21.68
CA HIS A 27 1.70 0.07 22.70
C HIS A 27 0.56 1.05 22.39
N SER A 28 -0.63 0.66 22.84
CA SER A 28 -1.40 1.48 23.79
C SER A 28 -2.30 0.57 24.64
N VAL A 29 -1.75 0.05 25.75
CA VAL A 29 -2.58 -0.47 26.85
C VAL A 29 -2.90 0.73 27.73
N PRO A 30 -4.15 1.14 27.92
CA PRO A 30 -4.48 2.17 28.88
C PRO A 30 -4.40 1.59 30.29
N THR A 31 -3.31 1.88 31.00
CA THR A 31 -3.24 1.74 32.46
C THR A 31 -4.10 2.83 33.09
N ALA A 32 -5.33 2.46 33.46
CA ALA A 32 -6.14 3.28 34.36
C ALA A 32 -5.58 3.13 35.79
N LEU A 33 -4.75 4.07 36.21
CA LEU A 33 -4.44 4.32 37.61
C LEU A 33 -5.65 4.99 38.24
N TYR A 34 -6.40 4.24 39.06
CA TYR A 34 -7.38 4.81 39.96
C TYR A 34 -6.68 5.22 41.24
N ASN A 35 -6.66 6.52 41.51
CA ASN A 35 -6.39 7.09 42.83
C ASN A 35 -7.52 6.66 43.78
N LEU A 36 -7.18 5.87 44.80
CA LEU A 36 -8.08 5.58 45.92
C LEU A 36 -7.80 6.60 47.01
N HIS A 37 -8.78 7.47 47.24
CA HIS A 37 -8.86 8.24 48.47
C HIS A 37 -9.01 7.28 49.65
N ALA A 38 -8.13 7.46 50.64
CA ALA A 38 -8.27 6.91 51.96
C ALA A 38 -9.48 7.56 52.63
N ASP A 39 -10.46 6.75 53.02
CA ASP A 39 -11.22 6.92 54.25
C ASP A 39 -12.27 5.80 54.35
N SER A 40 -12.16 5.02 55.42
CA SER A 40 -13.19 4.22 56.12
C SER A 40 -12.66 2.84 56.50
N ASN A 41 -12.60 2.62 57.82
CA ASN A 41 -12.38 1.34 58.46
C ASN A 41 -13.42 0.31 57.97
N PHE A 42 -13.05 -0.52 56.99
CA PHE A 42 -13.80 -1.72 56.63
C PHE A 42 -13.02 -2.95 57.08
N LEU A 43 -13.53 -3.60 58.14
CA LEU A 43 -13.14 -4.95 58.54
C LEU A 43 -13.28 -5.89 57.32
N LEU A 44 -12.16 -6.35 56.77
CA LEU A 44 -12.07 -7.28 55.65
C LEU A 44 -12.44 -8.71 56.08
N GLY A 45 -13.72 -8.93 56.42
CA GLY A 45 -14.29 -10.27 56.44
C GLY A 45 -14.50 -10.78 55.02
N ALA A 46 -13.86 -11.89 54.65
CA ALA A 46 -14.01 -12.46 53.32
C ALA A 46 -15.46 -12.97 53.08
N LYS A 47 -16.31 -12.15 52.44
CA LYS A 47 -17.70 -12.48 52.08
C LYS A 47 -17.88 -13.65 51.10
N ARG A 48 -16.80 -14.26 50.59
CA ARG A 48 -16.88 -15.28 49.52
C ARG A 48 -16.51 -16.67 50.04
N ASN A 49 -17.46 -17.58 49.96
CA ASN A 49 -17.25 -18.99 50.26
C ASN A 49 -16.19 -19.60 49.33
N GLN A 50 -15.29 -20.39 49.92
CA GLN A 50 -14.31 -21.13 49.14
C GLN A 50 -14.99 -22.28 48.37
N LEU A 51 -14.59 -22.47 47.10
CA LEU A 51 -15.03 -23.62 46.33
C LEU A 51 -14.27 -24.87 46.80
N LYS A 52 -14.99 -25.90 47.24
CA LYS A 52 -14.46 -27.22 47.62
C LYS A 52 -14.91 -28.31 46.63
N GLY A 53 -14.20 -29.44 46.62
CA GLY A 53 -14.55 -30.64 45.84
C GLY A 53 -14.73 -30.41 44.34
N ALA A 54 -15.77 -31.03 43.77
CA ALA A 54 -16.07 -30.97 42.34
C ALA A 54 -16.19 -29.53 41.80
N ARG A 55 -16.74 -28.60 42.59
CA ARG A 55 -16.83 -27.18 42.19
C ARG A 55 -15.46 -26.52 41.98
N LYS A 56 -14.45 -26.89 42.78
CA LYS A 56 -13.07 -26.41 42.59
C LYS A 56 -12.44 -27.05 41.34
N PHE A 57 -12.66 -28.35 41.14
CA PHE A 57 -12.11 -29.10 40.01
C PHE A 57 -12.70 -28.63 38.68
N THR A 58 -14.02 -28.49 38.56
CA THR A 58 -14.69 -28.00 37.33
C THR A 58 -14.22 -26.58 36.95
N ARG A 59 -13.91 -25.74 37.94
CA ARG A 59 -13.36 -24.40 37.71
C ARG A 59 -11.89 -24.43 37.27
N ARG A 60 -11.07 -25.30 37.86
CA ARG A 60 -9.62 -25.35 37.65
C ARG A 60 -9.16 -26.35 36.58
N ARG A 61 -10.05 -27.19 36.04
CA ARG A 61 -9.68 -28.15 34.99
C ARG A 61 -9.05 -27.43 33.79
N PRO A 62 -7.98 -27.98 33.18
CA PRO A 62 -7.34 -27.37 32.03
C PRO A 62 -8.34 -27.27 30.86
N LYS A 63 -8.36 -26.11 30.20
CA LYS A 63 -9.19 -25.85 29.02
C LYS A 63 -8.31 -25.19 27.98
N LYS A 64 -8.46 -25.58 26.71
CA LYS A 64 -7.86 -24.85 25.58
C LYS A 64 -8.56 -23.50 25.49
N LYS A 65 -7.89 -22.40 25.87
CA LYS A 65 -8.46 -21.05 25.89
C LYS A 65 -8.20 -20.26 24.62
N THR A 66 -7.12 -20.58 23.90
CA THR A 66 -6.72 -19.87 22.69
C THR A 66 -7.42 -20.48 21.48
N PRO A 67 -8.10 -19.68 20.63
CA PRO A 67 -8.80 -20.18 19.43
C PRO A 67 -7.93 -21.07 18.55
N ALA A 68 -6.65 -20.72 18.35
CA ALA A 68 -5.69 -21.51 17.57
C ALA A 68 -5.38 -22.90 18.16
N ARG A 69 -5.53 -23.12 19.47
CA ARG A 69 -5.38 -24.45 20.09
C ARG A 69 -6.68 -25.25 20.10
N VAL A 70 -7.83 -24.56 20.12
CA VAL A 70 -9.16 -25.17 20.05
C VAL A 70 -9.43 -25.72 18.65
N TYR A 71 -9.02 -24.98 17.63
CA TYR A 71 -9.07 -25.38 16.22
C TYR A 71 -7.65 -25.51 15.69
N PRO A 72 -6.91 -26.57 16.03
CA PRO A 72 -5.68 -26.85 15.32
C PRO A 72 -6.09 -27.17 13.88
N THR A 73 -5.84 -26.24 12.95
CA THR A 73 -5.83 -26.60 11.53
C THR A 73 -4.74 -27.66 11.35
N PRO A 74 -5.03 -28.80 10.71
CA PRO A 74 -3.98 -29.75 10.36
C PRO A 74 -2.88 -29.00 9.60
N THR A 75 -1.63 -29.44 9.78
CA THR A 75 -0.50 -28.85 9.04
C THR A 75 -0.87 -28.91 7.56
N PRO A 76 -0.92 -27.77 6.85
CA PRO A 76 -1.13 -27.80 5.42
C PRO A 76 0.09 -28.50 4.83
N TYR A 77 -0.06 -29.74 4.41
CA TYR A 77 0.90 -30.34 3.49
C TYR A 77 0.89 -29.48 2.23
N TYR A 78 2.07 -29.29 1.66
CA TYR A 78 2.19 -28.72 0.35
C TYR A 78 1.23 -29.46 -0.59
N GLY A 79 0.47 -28.73 -1.43
CA GLY A 79 -0.26 -29.32 -2.55
C GLY A 79 0.66 -30.15 -3.44
N ASN A 80 0.12 -30.80 -4.47
CA ASN A 80 0.94 -31.57 -5.43
C ASN A 80 2.16 -30.74 -5.85
N ILE A 81 3.37 -31.31 -5.76
CA ILE A 81 4.63 -30.57 -6.00
C ILE A 81 4.66 -29.94 -7.40
N GLN A 82 3.88 -30.50 -8.32
CA GLN A 82 3.65 -30.01 -9.67
C GLN A 82 2.92 -28.65 -9.73
N GLU A 83 2.28 -28.21 -8.66
CA GLU A 83 1.60 -26.91 -8.55
C GLU A 83 2.53 -25.76 -8.13
N TYR A 84 3.79 -26.03 -7.75
CA TYR A 84 4.74 -24.98 -7.36
C TYR A 84 5.45 -24.38 -8.58
N PHE A 85 5.43 -23.05 -8.64
CA PHE A 85 6.16 -22.27 -9.63
C PHE A 85 7.67 -22.50 -9.48
N GLY A 86 8.32 -23.03 -10.52
CA GLY A 86 9.77 -23.31 -10.52
C GLY A 86 10.18 -24.72 -10.08
N ALA A 87 9.28 -25.71 -10.11
CA ALA A 87 9.65 -27.11 -9.95
C ALA A 87 10.73 -27.52 -10.99
N PRO A 88 11.72 -28.37 -10.62
CA PRO A 88 12.69 -28.90 -11.57
C PRO A 88 12.00 -29.55 -12.77
N ARG A 89 12.65 -29.51 -13.95
CA ARG A 89 12.03 -29.90 -15.22
C ARG A 89 11.54 -31.35 -15.23
N GLU A 90 12.18 -32.18 -14.41
CA GLU A 90 11.91 -33.60 -14.20
C GLU A 90 10.53 -33.86 -13.57
N TYR A 91 9.94 -32.87 -12.91
CA TYR A 91 8.61 -32.99 -12.28
C TYR A 91 7.47 -32.52 -13.19
N TYR A 92 7.77 -31.94 -14.36
CA TYR A 92 6.74 -31.58 -15.33
C TYR A 92 6.28 -32.82 -16.07
N ALA A 93 5.01 -33.17 -15.90
CA ALA A 93 4.38 -34.19 -16.70
C ALA A 93 4.25 -33.67 -18.14
N VAL A 94 4.84 -34.41 -19.08
CA VAL A 94 4.85 -34.05 -20.50
C VAL A 94 3.71 -34.81 -21.19
N PRO A 95 2.92 -34.17 -22.07
CA PRO A 95 1.89 -34.88 -22.83
C PRO A 95 2.51 -35.88 -23.81
N VAL A 96 1.68 -36.79 -24.32
CA VAL A 96 2.14 -37.83 -25.26
C VAL A 96 2.70 -37.20 -26.54
N VAL A 97 3.61 -37.91 -27.22
CA VAL A 97 4.33 -37.42 -28.41
C VAL A 97 3.37 -36.91 -29.48
N GLU A 98 2.28 -37.62 -29.77
CA GLU A 98 1.24 -37.19 -30.71
C GLU A 98 0.60 -35.85 -30.31
N SER A 99 0.31 -35.66 -29.03
CA SER A 99 -0.18 -34.38 -28.51
C SER A 99 0.88 -33.27 -28.66
N GLN A 100 2.16 -33.59 -28.49
CA GLN A 100 3.24 -32.61 -28.66
C GLN A 100 3.37 -32.13 -30.11
N GLU A 101 3.16 -33.01 -31.09
CA GLU A 101 3.20 -32.64 -32.51
C GLU A 101 2.12 -31.58 -32.82
N ILE A 102 0.89 -31.79 -32.33
CA ILE A 102 -0.21 -30.81 -32.46
C ILE A 102 0.12 -29.48 -31.76
N LEU A 103 0.75 -29.54 -30.59
CA LEU A 103 1.15 -28.32 -29.85
C LEU A 103 2.28 -27.54 -30.53
N ARG A 104 3.13 -28.20 -31.34
CA ARG A 104 4.23 -27.56 -32.07
C ARG A 104 3.75 -26.96 -33.38
N GLU A 105 2.93 -27.69 -34.12
CA GLU A 105 2.59 -27.41 -35.51
C GLU A 105 1.06 -27.34 -35.68
N GLY A 106 0.47 -26.17 -35.40
CA GLY A 106 -0.99 -26.02 -35.46
C GLY A 106 -1.52 -24.63 -35.15
N ALA A 107 -2.84 -24.49 -35.18
CA ALA A 107 -3.56 -23.31 -34.72
C ALA A 107 -3.39 -23.10 -33.20
N ILE A 108 -3.34 -24.19 -32.42
CA ILE A 108 -3.05 -24.14 -30.97
C ILE A 108 -1.66 -23.56 -30.71
N SER A 109 -0.65 -23.90 -31.53
CA SER A 109 0.70 -23.32 -31.42
C SER A 109 0.67 -21.79 -31.58
N ARG A 110 -0.10 -21.28 -32.55
CA ARG A 110 -0.30 -19.82 -32.74
C ARG A 110 -1.02 -19.17 -31.56
N LEU A 111 -2.03 -19.84 -31.01
CA LEU A 111 -2.71 -19.38 -29.80
C LEU A 111 -1.75 -19.30 -28.61
N VAL A 112 -0.91 -20.32 -28.42
CA VAL A 112 0.10 -20.37 -27.37
C VAL A 112 1.17 -19.29 -27.55
N SER A 113 1.61 -19.00 -28.78
CA SER A 113 2.54 -17.90 -29.02
C SER A 113 1.95 -16.53 -28.65
N GLU A 114 0.66 -16.34 -28.94
CA GLU A 114 -0.04 -15.10 -28.58
C GLU A 114 -0.16 -14.97 -27.06
N ILE A 115 -0.56 -16.03 -26.36
CA ILE A 115 -0.61 -16.06 -24.89
C ILE A 115 0.77 -15.75 -24.28
N ARG A 116 1.84 -16.36 -24.82
CA ARG A 116 3.22 -16.13 -24.37
C ARG A 116 3.71 -14.70 -24.58
N SER A 117 3.13 -13.96 -25.53
CA SER A 117 3.46 -12.55 -25.75
C SER A 117 2.90 -11.63 -24.65
N GLY A 118 2.02 -12.14 -23.77
CA GLY A 118 1.43 -11.37 -22.67
C GLY A 118 0.15 -10.63 -23.07
N THR A 119 -0.77 -11.31 -23.77
CA THR A 119 -2.07 -10.74 -24.15
C THR A 119 -3.11 -10.76 -23.03
N THR A 120 -4.09 -9.86 -23.10
CA THR A 120 -5.31 -9.90 -22.27
C THR A 120 -6.40 -10.74 -22.92
N GLY A 121 -7.43 -11.14 -22.16
CA GLY A 121 -8.52 -11.97 -22.68
C GLY A 121 -9.31 -11.30 -23.81
N THR A 122 -9.42 -9.96 -23.77
CA THR A 122 -10.06 -9.16 -24.83
C THR A 122 -9.26 -9.18 -26.13
N LYS A 123 -7.94 -8.95 -26.07
CA LYS A 123 -7.06 -8.98 -27.23
C LYS A 123 -7.00 -10.35 -27.87
N LEU A 124 -6.97 -11.41 -27.05
CA LEU A 124 -7.00 -12.78 -27.53
C LEU A 124 -8.33 -13.11 -28.24
N GLN A 125 -9.46 -12.57 -27.78
CA GLN A 125 -10.74 -12.71 -28.47
C GLN A 125 -10.72 -12.02 -29.84
N GLU A 126 -10.19 -10.81 -29.92
CA GLU A 126 -10.02 -10.07 -31.18
C GLU A 126 -9.10 -10.84 -32.15
N PHE A 127 -7.99 -11.39 -31.66
CA PHE A 127 -7.06 -12.20 -32.45
C PHE A 127 -7.74 -13.44 -33.06
N ILE A 128 -8.52 -14.18 -32.26
CA ILE A 128 -9.26 -15.36 -32.74
C ILE A 128 -10.24 -14.99 -33.86
N GLN A 129 -10.91 -13.83 -33.73
CA GLN A 129 -11.85 -13.33 -34.72
C GLN A 129 -11.16 -12.85 -36.00
N GLN A 130 -10.10 -12.05 -35.88
CA GLN A 130 -9.37 -11.49 -37.01
C GLN A 130 -8.77 -12.56 -37.93
N HIS A 131 -8.26 -13.65 -37.34
CA HIS A 131 -7.61 -14.72 -38.09
C HIS A 131 -8.54 -15.91 -38.41
N ASN A 132 -9.85 -15.80 -38.10
CA ASN A 132 -10.83 -16.89 -38.28
C ASN A 132 -10.36 -18.23 -37.67
N LEU A 133 -9.67 -18.18 -36.53
CA LEU A 133 -9.00 -19.35 -35.94
C LEU A 133 -9.95 -20.27 -35.16
N GLN A 134 -11.20 -19.87 -34.95
CA GLN A 134 -12.12 -20.58 -34.06
C GLN A 134 -12.41 -22.02 -34.52
N GLN A 135 -12.67 -22.22 -35.81
CA GLN A 135 -12.92 -23.54 -36.39
C GLN A 135 -11.67 -24.45 -36.40
N PRO A 136 -10.48 -24.01 -36.84
CA PRO A 136 -9.29 -24.85 -36.78
C PRO A 136 -8.87 -25.18 -35.34
N LEU A 137 -9.03 -24.25 -34.39
CA LEU A 137 -8.75 -24.50 -32.98
C LEU A 137 -9.67 -25.58 -32.38
N LEU A 138 -10.96 -25.57 -32.71
CA LEU A 138 -11.90 -26.61 -32.24
C LEU A 138 -11.56 -27.98 -32.83
N LYS A 139 -11.18 -28.05 -34.11
CA LYS A 139 -10.75 -29.32 -34.75
C LYS A 139 -9.49 -29.90 -34.12
N GLU A 140 -8.51 -29.07 -33.80
CA GLU A 140 -7.30 -29.52 -33.09
C GLU A 140 -7.59 -29.93 -31.65
N LEU A 141 -8.52 -29.25 -30.99
CA LEU A 141 -8.99 -29.60 -29.64
C LEU A 141 -9.68 -30.97 -29.63
N ASP A 142 -10.52 -31.27 -30.61
CA ASP A 142 -11.19 -32.57 -30.74
C ASP A 142 -10.17 -33.70 -30.94
N LYS A 143 -9.14 -33.48 -31.77
CA LYS A 143 -8.03 -34.44 -31.94
C LYS A 143 -7.28 -34.68 -30.62
N LEU A 144 -6.96 -33.63 -29.87
CA LEU A 144 -6.33 -33.78 -28.56
C LEU A 144 -7.22 -34.55 -27.57
N ALA A 145 -8.54 -34.34 -27.65
CA ALA A 145 -9.50 -35.08 -26.83
C ALA A 145 -9.59 -36.57 -27.20
N GLU A 146 -9.47 -36.91 -28.48
CA GLU A 146 -9.37 -38.29 -28.95
C GLU A 146 -8.09 -38.95 -28.43
N ILE A 147 -6.93 -38.30 -28.60
CA ILE A 147 -5.63 -38.78 -28.12
C ILE A 147 -5.64 -39.00 -26.61
N ALA A 148 -6.19 -38.04 -25.85
CA ALA A 148 -6.31 -38.17 -24.39
C ALA A 148 -7.11 -39.41 -23.97
N LYS A 149 -8.19 -39.73 -24.70
CA LYS A 149 -9.04 -40.90 -24.45
C LYS A 149 -8.37 -42.21 -24.87
N THR A 150 -7.75 -42.26 -26.05
CA THR A 150 -7.13 -43.49 -26.57
C THR A 150 -5.92 -43.90 -25.75
N GLN A 151 -5.07 -42.94 -25.39
CA GLN A 151 -3.82 -43.19 -24.67
C GLN A 151 -3.95 -43.04 -23.15
N LYS A 152 -5.13 -42.66 -22.64
CA LYS A 152 -5.41 -42.44 -21.22
C LYS A 152 -4.39 -41.52 -20.56
N CYS A 153 -4.13 -40.37 -21.20
CA CYS A 153 -3.14 -39.40 -20.74
C CYS A 153 -3.81 -38.24 -19.99
N ASP A 154 -3.62 -38.18 -18.67
CA ASP A 154 -4.18 -37.13 -17.80
C ASP A 154 -3.70 -35.72 -18.20
N VAL A 155 -2.42 -35.57 -18.53
CA VAL A 155 -1.83 -34.28 -18.96
C VAL A 155 -2.51 -33.75 -20.23
N THR A 156 -2.75 -34.62 -21.21
CA THR A 156 -3.43 -34.23 -22.44
C THR A 156 -4.89 -33.86 -22.17
N SER A 157 -5.56 -34.59 -21.27
CA SER A 157 -6.92 -34.26 -20.82
C SER A 157 -6.98 -32.87 -20.17
N ASP A 158 -6.01 -32.53 -19.31
CA ASP A 158 -5.94 -31.20 -18.67
C ASP A 158 -5.69 -30.08 -19.69
N LEU A 159 -4.85 -30.33 -20.70
CA LEU A 159 -4.64 -29.39 -21.80
C LEU A 159 -5.91 -29.14 -22.60
N VAL A 160 -6.70 -30.19 -22.88
CA VAL A 160 -8.01 -30.04 -23.55
C VAL A 160 -8.93 -29.15 -22.72
N LEU A 161 -9.04 -29.39 -21.40
CA LEU A 161 -9.85 -28.56 -20.50
C LEU A 161 -9.37 -27.10 -20.45
N TYR A 162 -8.06 -26.89 -20.48
CA TYR A 162 -7.46 -25.55 -20.51
C TYR A 162 -7.81 -24.83 -21.81
N PHE A 163 -7.53 -25.42 -22.97
CA PHE A 163 -7.77 -24.80 -24.26
C PHE A 163 -9.26 -24.60 -24.53
N ASP A 164 -10.13 -25.52 -24.12
CA ASP A 164 -11.59 -25.38 -24.27
C ASP A 164 -12.11 -24.12 -23.57
N LYS A 165 -11.61 -23.85 -22.35
CA LYS A 165 -11.96 -22.66 -21.57
C LYS A 165 -11.45 -21.37 -22.22
N VAL A 166 -10.22 -21.39 -22.75
CA VAL A 166 -9.60 -20.22 -23.40
C VAL A 166 -10.29 -19.91 -24.73
N ILE A 167 -10.60 -20.93 -25.54
CA ILE A 167 -11.21 -20.76 -26.86
C ILE A 167 -12.67 -20.31 -26.76
N LYS A 168 -13.48 -20.92 -25.88
CA LYS A 168 -14.92 -20.61 -25.78
C LYS A 168 -15.20 -19.26 -25.11
N PHE A 169 -14.48 -18.94 -24.03
CA PHE A 169 -14.76 -17.75 -23.22
C PHE A 169 -13.47 -17.06 -22.71
N PRO A 170 -12.67 -16.46 -23.60
CA PRO A 170 -11.39 -15.87 -23.24
C PRO A 170 -11.51 -14.73 -22.21
N THR A 171 -12.54 -13.90 -22.29
CA THR A 171 -12.79 -12.78 -21.35
C THR A 171 -13.22 -13.22 -19.95
N LYS A 172 -13.94 -14.35 -19.83
CA LYS A 172 -14.33 -14.90 -18.51
C LYS A 172 -13.16 -15.61 -17.83
N ASN A 173 -12.25 -16.17 -18.63
CA ASN A 173 -11.14 -17.02 -18.21
C ASN A 173 -9.79 -16.30 -18.33
N GLU A 174 -9.77 -14.98 -18.12
CA GLU A 174 -8.58 -14.14 -18.25
C GLU A 174 -7.43 -14.56 -17.33
N SER A 175 -7.73 -15.24 -16.21
CA SER A 175 -6.73 -15.84 -15.32
C SER A 175 -5.83 -16.88 -15.95
N PHE A 176 -6.28 -17.51 -17.04
CA PHE A 176 -5.54 -18.54 -17.76
C PHE A 176 -4.70 -17.98 -18.91
N ILE A 177 -4.92 -16.71 -19.26
CA ILE A 177 -4.35 -16.05 -20.45
C ILE A 177 -3.31 -15.02 -20.02
N ASP A 178 -3.70 -14.13 -19.10
CA ASP A 178 -2.85 -13.01 -18.70
C ASP A 178 -2.01 -13.38 -17.47
N CYS A 179 -0.69 -13.36 -17.65
CA CYS A 179 0.28 -13.60 -16.58
C CYS A 179 0.17 -12.56 -15.45
N PHE A 180 -0.30 -11.35 -15.75
CA PHE A 180 -0.47 -10.26 -14.80
C PHE A 180 -1.87 -10.20 -14.19
N TYR A 181 -2.82 -11.03 -14.64
CA TYR A 181 -4.20 -11.03 -14.16
C TYR A 181 -4.31 -11.09 -12.63
N THR A 182 -3.50 -11.95 -12.01
CA THR A 182 -3.52 -12.10 -10.54
C THR A 182 -3.03 -10.84 -9.84
N LEU A 183 -1.98 -10.20 -10.37
CA LEU A 183 -1.44 -8.95 -9.88
C LEU A 183 -2.44 -7.80 -10.08
N ASP A 184 -3.06 -7.69 -11.25
CA ASP A 184 -4.08 -6.68 -11.53
C ASP A 184 -5.33 -6.84 -10.67
N ARG A 185 -5.74 -8.08 -10.42
CA ARG A 185 -6.85 -8.37 -9.50
C ARG A 185 -6.50 -8.02 -8.06
N ILE A 186 -5.27 -8.29 -7.61
CA ILE A 186 -4.77 -7.87 -6.29
C ILE A 186 -4.74 -6.34 -6.23
N HIS A 187 -4.20 -5.70 -7.26
CA HIS A 187 -4.10 -4.25 -7.36
C HIS A 187 -5.49 -3.59 -7.30
N THR A 188 -6.45 -4.07 -8.08
CA THR A 188 -7.84 -3.59 -8.08
C THR A 188 -8.50 -3.77 -6.71
N LYS A 189 -8.30 -4.93 -6.07
CA LYS A 189 -8.81 -5.16 -4.69
C LYS A 189 -8.18 -4.19 -3.70
N TRP A 190 -6.88 -3.94 -3.83
CA TRP A 190 -6.15 -3.03 -2.97
C TRP A 190 -6.63 -1.58 -3.17
N GLN A 191 -6.71 -1.10 -4.42
CA GLN A 191 -7.28 0.20 -4.76
C GLN A 191 -8.69 0.40 -4.19
N ARG A 192 -9.59 -0.58 -4.35
CA ARG A 192 -10.95 -0.51 -3.76
C ARG A 192 -10.92 -0.42 -2.24
N ARG A 193 -10.04 -1.20 -1.60
CA ARG A 193 -9.87 -1.17 -0.14
C ARG A 193 -9.34 0.19 0.31
N GLU A 194 -8.34 0.73 -0.38
CA GLU A 194 -7.81 2.07 -0.10
C GLU A 194 -8.86 3.16 -0.26
N ALA A 195 -9.60 3.15 -1.37
CA ALA A 195 -10.68 4.11 -1.63
C ALA A 195 -11.78 4.04 -0.54
N THR A 196 -12.14 2.84 -0.10
CA THR A 196 -13.12 2.64 0.98
C THR A 196 -12.61 3.22 2.30
N LYS A 197 -11.37 2.90 2.67
CA LYS A 197 -10.78 3.41 3.90
C LYS A 197 -10.64 4.94 3.86
N TYR A 198 -10.17 5.50 2.74
CA TYR A 198 -10.13 6.95 2.54
C TYR A 198 -11.50 7.59 2.67
N GLY A 199 -12.51 7.05 2.00
CA GLY A 199 -13.88 7.55 2.10
C GLY A 199 -14.43 7.54 3.52
N CYS A 200 -14.11 6.52 4.32
CA CYS A 200 -14.47 6.45 5.75
C CYS A 200 -13.73 7.50 6.57
N LEU A 201 -12.40 7.58 6.43
CA LEU A 201 -11.56 8.57 7.12
C LEU A 201 -12.02 10.00 6.82
N PHE A 202 -12.17 10.30 5.54
CA PHE A 202 -12.61 11.60 5.04
C PHE A 202 -13.97 12.01 5.62
N LYS A 203 -14.94 11.09 5.66
CA LYS A 203 -16.26 11.35 6.28
C LYS A 203 -16.15 11.65 7.77
N LEU A 204 -15.31 10.91 8.50
CA LEU A 204 -15.10 11.09 9.94
C LEU A 204 -14.43 12.43 10.24
N VAL A 205 -13.36 12.75 9.52
CA VAL A 205 -12.63 14.01 9.69
C VAL A 205 -13.52 15.20 9.30
N PHE A 206 -14.25 15.11 8.18
CA PHE A 206 -15.17 16.15 7.76
C PHE A 206 -16.30 16.38 8.77
N TRP A 207 -16.82 15.31 9.39
CA TRP A 207 -17.81 15.44 10.46
C TRP A 207 -17.25 16.19 11.67
N ARG A 208 -16.03 15.82 12.10
CA ARG A 208 -15.34 16.53 13.19
C ARG A 208 -15.08 17.99 12.84
N LEU A 209 -14.63 18.27 11.62
CA LEU A 209 -14.39 19.61 11.11
C LEU A 209 -15.65 20.48 11.25
N ARG A 210 -16.81 19.98 10.81
CA ARG A 210 -18.10 20.67 10.99
C ARG A 210 -18.46 20.90 12.45
N GLN A 211 -18.25 19.91 13.32
CA GLN A 211 -18.52 20.07 14.75
C GLN A 211 -17.66 21.16 15.38
N MET A 212 -16.37 21.22 15.02
CA MET A 212 -15.47 22.26 15.49
C MET A 212 -15.88 23.63 14.93
N ALA A 213 -16.21 23.71 13.64
CA ALA A 213 -16.67 24.95 13.01
C ALA A 213 -17.91 25.52 13.73
N PHE A 214 -18.91 24.70 14.02
CA PHE A 214 -20.10 25.15 14.76
C PHE A 214 -19.80 25.54 16.22
N LYS A 215 -18.86 24.85 16.89
CA LYS A 215 -18.44 25.25 18.24
C LYS A 215 -17.78 26.62 18.23
N LEU A 216 -16.92 26.88 17.24
CA LEU A 216 -16.22 28.15 17.08
C LEU A 216 -17.16 29.27 16.64
N GLN A 217 -18.17 28.95 15.85
CA GLN A 217 -19.23 29.90 15.51
C GLN A 217 -19.99 30.39 16.75
N LYS A 218 -20.27 29.49 17.70
CA LYS A 218 -20.88 29.87 18.98
C LYS A 218 -19.98 30.77 19.83
N THR A 219 -18.67 30.70 19.67
CA THR A 219 -17.71 31.58 20.35
C THR A 219 -17.41 32.87 19.58
N GLY A 220 -18.08 33.12 18.45
CA GLY A 220 -17.97 34.37 17.68
C GLY A 220 -17.10 34.33 16.42
N LEU A 221 -16.54 33.17 16.03
CA LEU A 221 -15.76 33.06 14.79
C LEU A 221 -16.67 32.81 13.58
N ALA A 222 -16.46 33.53 12.48
CA ALA A 222 -17.22 33.27 11.26
C ALA A 222 -16.81 31.91 10.66
N LEU A 223 -17.79 31.19 10.08
CA LEU A 223 -17.53 29.89 9.44
C LEU A 223 -16.54 30.01 8.27
N LYS A 224 -16.56 31.14 7.55
CA LYS A 224 -15.64 31.40 6.43
C LYS A 224 -14.17 31.42 6.89
N ASP A 225 -13.89 31.98 8.05
CA ASP A 225 -12.54 32.10 8.60
C ASP A 225 -11.94 30.74 9.01
N PHE A 226 -12.81 29.76 9.25
CA PHE A 226 -12.41 28.39 9.58
C PHE A 226 -12.08 27.53 8.34
N ASN A 227 -12.12 28.07 7.12
CA ASN A 227 -11.80 27.29 5.90
C ASN A 227 -10.30 27.00 5.71
N THR A 228 -9.40 27.62 6.50
CA THR A 228 -7.97 27.46 6.27
C THR A 228 -7.38 26.20 6.95
N PRO A 229 -6.53 25.41 6.29
CA PRO A 229 -5.87 24.23 6.89
C PRO A 229 -5.07 24.54 8.16
N LYS A 230 -4.48 25.74 8.24
CA LYS A 230 -3.78 26.23 9.45
C LYS A 230 -4.69 26.23 10.67
N MET A 231 -5.95 26.67 10.51
CA MET A 231 -6.93 26.67 11.59
C MET A 231 -7.30 25.24 12.01
N TRP A 232 -7.40 24.30 11.07
CA TRP A 232 -7.70 22.91 11.38
C TRP A 232 -6.62 22.24 12.21
N HIS A 233 -5.35 22.55 11.95
CA HIS A 233 -4.24 22.11 12.79
C HIS A 233 -4.28 22.75 14.18
N ARG A 234 -4.48 24.08 14.26
CA ARG A 234 -4.57 24.82 15.53
C ARG A 234 -5.67 24.29 16.45
N PHE A 235 -6.85 24.00 15.90
CA PHE A 235 -7.99 23.48 16.65
C PHE A 235 -8.04 21.94 16.68
N GLY A 236 -7.00 21.26 16.18
CA GLY A 236 -6.82 19.82 16.31
C GLY A 236 -7.85 18.97 15.57
N VAL A 237 -8.43 19.46 14.46
CA VAL A 237 -9.33 18.66 13.58
C VAL A 237 -8.61 17.38 13.12
N LEU A 238 -7.33 17.51 12.77
CA LEU A 238 -6.49 16.44 12.26
C LEU A 238 -5.71 15.68 13.35
N LYS A 239 -5.94 15.97 14.64
CA LYS A 239 -5.15 15.42 15.76
C LYS A 239 -5.12 13.88 15.84
N ASN A 240 -6.15 13.22 15.33
CA ASN A 240 -6.28 11.76 15.40
C ASN A 240 -5.60 11.04 14.22
N LEU A 241 -5.04 11.78 13.26
CA LEU A 241 -4.37 11.22 12.11
C LEU A 241 -2.91 10.88 12.45
N PRO A 242 -2.37 9.78 11.90
CA PRO A 242 -0.95 9.51 12.03
C PRO A 242 -0.15 10.59 11.32
N LYS A 243 0.95 11.03 11.95
CA LYS A 243 1.85 12.01 11.34
C LYS A 243 2.68 11.32 10.27
N CYS A 244 2.61 11.80 9.03
CA CYS A 244 3.53 11.40 7.97
C CYS A 244 4.34 12.63 7.52
N SER A 245 5.66 12.50 7.54
CA SER A 245 6.58 13.51 6.99
C SER A 245 7.24 13.02 5.72
N MET A 246 6.68 12.01 5.05
CA MET A 246 7.30 11.43 3.84
C MET A 246 7.50 12.46 2.75
N ALA A 247 6.42 13.11 2.32
CA ALA A 247 6.47 14.07 1.21
C ALA A 247 7.39 15.24 1.57
N GLU A 248 7.29 15.76 2.79
CA GLU A 248 8.18 16.83 3.30
C GLU A 248 9.65 16.41 3.27
N ARG A 249 9.98 15.21 3.79
CA ARG A 249 11.35 14.67 3.76
C ARG A 249 11.83 14.44 2.34
N TYR A 250 10.97 13.94 1.45
CA TYR A 250 11.32 13.74 0.04
C TYR A 250 11.69 15.06 -0.61
N LEU A 251 10.86 16.10 -0.47
CA LEU A 251 11.11 17.41 -1.06
C LEU A 251 12.41 18.03 -0.52
N ILE A 252 12.71 17.85 0.77
CA ILE A 252 13.97 18.31 1.34
C ILE A 252 15.14 17.50 0.76
N LYS A 253 15.06 16.16 0.70
CA LYS A 253 16.13 15.31 0.13
C LYS A 253 16.47 15.66 -1.32
N HIS A 254 15.45 16.03 -2.09
CA HIS A 254 15.56 16.31 -3.51
C HIS A 254 15.60 17.81 -3.84
N LYS A 255 15.82 18.68 -2.84
CA LYS A 255 15.76 20.13 -2.98
C LYS A 255 16.63 20.65 -4.13
N VAL A 256 17.87 20.19 -4.22
CA VAL A 256 18.81 20.61 -5.27
C VAL A 256 18.28 20.27 -6.68
N ALA A 257 17.74 19.07 -6.87
CA ALA A 257 17.20 18.64 -8.16
C ALA A 257 15.88 19.34 -8.53
N LEU A 258 15.19 19.94 -7.55
CA LEU A 258 13.97 20.74 -7.76
C LEU A 258 14.29 22.21 -8.07
N GLU A 259 15.36 22.75 -7.48
CA GLU A 259 15.77 24.16 -7.65
C GLU A 259 16.57 24.39 -8.94
N MET A 260 17.28 23.38 -9.45
CA MET A 260 18.08 23.46 -10.67
C MET A 260 17.92 22.22 -11.54
N ASP A 261 18.20 22.36 -12.83
CA ASP A 261 18.30 21.21 -13.73
C ASP A 261 19.46 20.32 -13.31
N ILE A 262 19.11 19.16 -12.76
CA ILE A 262 20.07 18.24 -12.16
C ILE A 262 21.11 17.74 -13.16
N LYS A 263 20.81 17.75 -14.48
CA LYS A 263 21.77 17.38 -15.53
C LYS A 263 22.98 18.30 -15.59
N ASN A 264 22.86 19.50 -15.05
CA ASN A 264 23.91 20.51 -15.03
C ASN A 264 24.82 20.41 -13.79
N LEU A 265 24.57 19.45 -12.89
CA LEU A 265 25.35 19.26 -11.67
C LEU A 265 26.85 19.08 -11.93
N TYR A 266 27.17 18.29 -12.94
CA TYR A 266 28.53 18.13 -13.46
C TYR A 266 28.59 18.68 -14.88
N PHE A 267 29.70 19.32 -15.21
CA PHE A 267 29.90 19.95 -16.51
C PHE A 267 31.38 19.94 -16.92
N LEU A 268 31.64 20.13 -18.20
CA LEU A 268 32.99 20.26 -18.73
C LEU A 268 33.39 21.74 -18.75
N ASP A 269 34.55 22.05 -18.17
CA ASP A 269 35.23 23.34 -18.30
C ASP A 269 35.81 23.50 -19.72
N GLY A 270 36.20 24.73 -20.10
CA GLY A 270 36.83 25.04 -21.39
C GLY A 270 38.15 24.31 -21.66
N LYS A 271 38.72 23.65 -20.64
CA LYS A 271 39.88 22.76 -20.69
C LYS A 271 39.51 21.26 -20.72
N ASN A 272 38.24 20.92 -21.01
CA ASN A 272 37.68 19.56 -20.98
C ASN A 272 37.83 18.83 -19.63
N LYS A 273 37.92 19.55 -18.52
CA LYS A 273 37.96 18.98 -17.18
C LYS A 273 36.54 18.92 -16.60
N VAL A 274 36.14 17.78 -16.05
CA VAL A 274 34.85 17.64 -15.36
C VAL A 274 34.90 18.35 -14.02
N LEU A 275 34.01 19.32 -13.83
CA LEU A 275 33.80 20.08 -12.59
C LEU A 275 32.38 19.81 -12.06
N SER A 276 32.17 20.05 -10.77
CA SER A 276 30.83 20.10 -10.17
C SER A 276 30.49 21.50 -9.67
N ILE A 277 29.19 21.79 -9.54
CA ILE A 277 28.70 23.08 -9.00
C ILE A 277 29.25 23.35 -7.58
N TYR A 278 29.56 22.29 -6.83
CA TYR A 278 30.13 22.40 -5.49
C TYR A 278 31.62 22.75 -5.46
N ASP A 279 32.31 22.78 -6.61
CA ASP A 279 33.72 23.18 -6.69
C ASP A 279 33.90 24.72 -6.70
N GLY A 280 32.82 25.49 -6.46
CA GLY A 280 32.88 26.95 -6.23
C GLY A 280 32.86 27.83 -7.48
N ARG A 281 32.61 27.26 -8.67
CA ARG A 281 32.38 28.02 -9.92
C ARG A 281 30.90 27.90 -10.29
N MET A 282 30.18 29.03 -10.34
CA MET A 282 28.80 28.99 -10.84
C MET A 282 28.82 28.63 -12.33
N VAL A 283 27.77 27.94 -12.78
CA VAL A 283 27.60 27.52 -14.19
C VAL A 283 27.72 28.71 -15.17
N HIS A 284 27.42 29.91 -14.70
CA HIS A 284 27.48 31.16 -15.46
C HIS A 284 28.84 31.87 -15.47
N ASP A 285 29.80 31.48 -14.62
CA ASP A 285 31.09 32.17 -14.49
C ASP A 285 32.16 31.61 -15.44
N SER A 286 31.90 30.46 -16.08
CA SER A 286 32.84 29.82 -17.01
C SER A 286 32.42 30.10 -18.47
N PRO A 287 33.19 30.88 -19.26
CA PRO A 287 32.82 31.31 -20.61
C PRO A 287 32.74 30.19 -21.66
N LYS A 288 32.95 28.92 -21.27
CA LYS A 288 32.91 27.73 -22.13
C LYS A 288 32.22 26.55 -21.42
N TYR A 289 31.01 26.77 -20.93
CA TYR A 289 30.18 25.72 -20.36
C TYR A 289 29.74 24.69 -21.42
N LYS A 290 29.96 23.40 -21.15
CA LYS A 290 29.39 22.30 -21.96
C LYS A 290 28.67 21.28 -21.04
N PRO A 291 27.37 21.01 -21.27
CA PRO A 291 26.63 20.01 -20.52
C PRO A 291 27.12 18.60 -20.85
N ILE A 292 27.02 17.69 -19.89
CA ILE A 292 27.37 16.28 -20.08
C ILE A 292 26.25 15.59 -20.87
N LYS A 293 26.61 14.95 -21.98
CA LYS A 293 25.66 14.18 -22.81
C LYS A 293 25.56 12.71 -22.41
N ALA A 294 26.66 12.13 -21.93
CA ALA A 294 26.76 10.74 -21.53
C ALA A 294 27.75 10.60 -20.35
N ILE A 295 27.50 9.64 -19.46
CA ILE A 295 28.40 9.32 -18.36
C ILE A 295 29.60 8.54 -18.93
N ASP A 296 30.73 9.23 -19.10
CA ASP A 296 32.03 8.66 -19.48
C ASP A 296 32.88 8.34 -18.24
N GLN A 297 34.07 7.77 -18.46
CA GLN A 297 34.99 7.41 -17.36
C GLN A 297 35.45 8.63 -16.57
N GLY A 298 35.67 9.78 -17.23
CA GLY A 298 36.08 11.02 -16.56
C GLY A 298 35.03 11.56 -15.59
N VAL A 299 33.75 11.48 -15.96
CA VAL A 299 32.62 11.83 -15.09
C VAL A 299 32.51 10.84 -13.94
N ILE A 300 32.66 9.53 -14.18
CA ILE A 300 32.65 8.51 -13.12
C ILE A 300 33.77 8.77 -12.11
N ASP A 301 34.98 9.08 -12.56
CA ASP A 301 36.13 9.33 -11.68
C ASP A 301 35.95 10.63 -10.87
N LYS A 302 35.24 11.63 -11.39
CA LYS A 302 34.85 12.82 -10.61
C LYS A 302 33.74 12.50 -9.60
N ILE A 303 32.72 11.73 -9.97
CA ILE A 303 31.68 11.25 -9.05
C ILE A 303 32.31 10.45 -7.90
N MET A 304 33.23 9.54 -8.20
CA MET A 304 33.92 8.72 -7.19
C MET A 304 34.72 9.58 -6.22
N ARG A 305 35.44 10.60 -6.71
CA ARG A 305 36.13 11.57 -5.83
C ARG A 305 35.18 12.34 -4.94
N ASP A 306 34.04 12.79 -5.47
CA ASP A 306 33.04 13.50 -4.69
C ASP A 306 32.38 12.58 -3.63
N LEU A 307 32.15 11.30 -3.94
CA LEU A 307 31.68 10.30 -2.98
C LEU A 307 32.72 9.95 -1.90
N GLN A 308 34.01 9.90 -2.26
CA GLN A 308 35.11 9.74 -1.31
C GLN A 308 35.24 10.96 -0.39
N ASN A 309 35.04 12.18 -0.91
CA ASN A 309 35.04 13.42 -0.12
C ASN A 309 33.88 13.46 0.89
N LEU A 310 32.76 12.79 0.59
CA LEU A 310 31.62 12.63 1.51
C LEU A 310 31.79 11.46 2.49
N SER A 311 32.92 10.75 2.43
CA SER A 311 33.20 9.53 3.20
C SER A 311 32.21 8.38 2.96
N ILE A 312 31.49 8.39 1.82
CA ILE A 312 30.57 7.33 1.42
C ILE A 312 31.35 6.11 0.88
N VAL A 313 32.46 6.38 0.20
CA VAL A 313 33.37 5.36 -0.34
C VAL A 313 34.73 5.52 0.30
N THR A 314 35.30 4.43 0.82
CA THR A 314 36.65 4.46 1.40
C THR A 314 37.73 4.61 0.32
N LYS A 315 38.76 5.42 0.61
CA LYS A 315 39.86 5.71 -0.33
C LYS A 315 40.71 4.47 -0.67
N GLU A 316 40.77 3.51 0.25
CA GLU A 316 41.73 2.40 0.18
C GLU A 316 41.18 1.16 -0.55
N GLN A 317 39.88 0.92 -0.51
CA GLN A 317 39.28 -0.33 -1.03
C GLN A 317 38.05 -0.13 -1.93
N ASN A 318 37.64 1.13 -2.19
CA ASN A 318 36.36 1.44 -2.85
C ASN A 318 35.15 0.73 -2.19
N VAL A 319 35.23 0.48 -0.88
CA VAL A 319 34.16 -0.15 -0.11
C VAL A 319 33.14 0.91 0.28
N ILE A 320 31.86 0.55 0.21
CA ILE A 320 30.75 1.42 0.57
C ILE A 320 30.62 1.45 2.09
N ASN A 321 30.67 2.65 2.67
CA ASN A 321 30.43 2.87 4.08
C ASN A 321 28.92 3.02 4.35
N CYS A 322 28.26 1.90 4.66
CA CYS A 322 26.82 1.87 4.94
C CYS A 322 26.43 2.73 6.15
N SER A 323 27.29 2.81 7.19
CA SER A 323 27.02 3.63 8.37
C SER A 323 26.96 5.12 8.02
N ARG A 324 27.87 5.58 7.15
CA ARG A 324 27.83 6.96 6.66
C ARG A 324 26.60 7.25 5.82
N ILE A 325 26.13 6.28 5.03
CA ILE A 325 24.89 6.39 4.27
C ILE A 325 23.70 6.56 5.23
N ASP A 326 23.62 5.76 6.29
CA ASP A 326 22.55 5.86 7.29
C ASP A 326 22.55 7.24 7.98
N GLU A 327 23.72 7.76 8.36
CA GLU A 327 23.88 9.11 8.91
C GLU A 327 23.34 10.20 7.97
N LEU A 328 23.69 10.14 6.68
CA LEU A 328 23.21 11.09 5.66
C LEU A 328 21.71 10.94 5.39
N GLN A 329 21.15 9.75 5.58
CA GLN A 329 19.70 9.53 5.49
C GLN A 329 18.94 10.14 6.67
N GLU A 330 19.51 10.07 7.87
CA GLU A 330 18.94 10.68 9.08
C GLU A 330 19.10 12.21 9.06
N THR A 331 20.28 12.71 8.67
CA THR A 331 20.63 14.14 8.62
C THR A 331 20.42 14.75 7.23
N TYR A 332 19.30 14.38 6.59
CA TYR A 332 19.01 14.70 5.19
C TYR A 332 18.96 16.20 4.85
N TRP A 333 18.83 17.09 5.84
CA TRP A 333 18.83 18.55 5.66
C TRP A 333 20.23 19.17 5.58
N THR A 334 21.29 18.41 5.89
CA THR A 334 22.66 18.91 5.88
C THR A 334 23.18 19.14 4.45
N PRO A 335 24.09 20.11 4.22
CA PRO A 335 24.63 20.38 2.89
C PRO A 335 25.37 19.16 2.29
N GLU A 336 26.00 18.34 3.13
CA GLU A 336 26.65 17.10 2.72
C GLU A 336 25.65 16.07 2.21
N ALA A 337 24.53 15.88 2.92
CA ALA A 337 23.46 14.99 2.48
C ALA A 337 22.80 15.50 1.18
N GLN A 338 22.58 16.82 1.07
CA GLN A 338 22.07 17.43 -0.15
C GLN A 338 22.98 17.19 -1.35
N ARG A 339 24.30 17.31 -1.16
CA ARG A 339 25.30 16.96 -2.18
C ARG A 339 25.20 15.47 -2.55
N ALA A 340 25.09 14.58 -1.58
CA ALA A 340 24.95 13.14 -1.85
C ALA A 340 23.69 12.82 -2.68
N TYR A 341 22.53 13.41 -2.33
CA TYR A 341 21.28 13.22 -3.07
C TYR A 341 21.33 13.85 -4.47
N ALA A 342 21.97 15.01 -4.63
CA ALA A 342 22.17 15.63 -5.95
C ALA A 342 23.01 14.72 -6.86
N ILE A 343 24.11 14.14 -6.36
CA ILE A 343 24.95 13.21 -7.13
C ILE A 343 24.14 11.99 -7.60
N ARG A 344 23.28 11.45 -6.71
CA ARG A 344 22.37 10.35 -7.03
C ARG A 344 21.39 10.74 -8.14
N ASP A 345 20.72 11.88 -7.99
CA ASP A 345 19.70 12.30 -8.95
C ASP A 345 20.31 12.63 -10.32
N PHE A 346 21.52 13.20 -10.35
CA PHE A 346 22.30 13.39 -11.59
C PHE A 346 22.56 12.04 -12.27
N TYR A 347 23.05 11.06 -11.52
CA TYR A 347 23.34 9.73 -12.06
C TYR A 347 22.08 9.06 -12.62
N LEU A 348 20.97 9.10 -11.88
CA LEU A 348 19.71 8.51 -12.30
C LEU A 348 19.14 9.20 -13.54
N SER A 349 19.23 10.53 -13.64
CA SER A 349 18.75 11.29 -14.81
C SER A 349 19.44 10.93 -16.14
N HIS A 350 20.65 10.39 -16.08
CA HIS A 350 21.41 9.94 -17.25
C HIS A 350 21.26 8.43 -17.51
N LYS A 351 21.06 7.63 -16.46
CA LYS A 351 20.88 6.17 -16.58
C LYS A 351 19.47 5.77 -16.97
N LEU A 352 18.46 6.53 -16.54
CA LEU A 352 17.05 6.24 -16.76
C LEU A 352 16.42 7.40 -17.54
N PRO A 353 15.99 7.20 -18.80
CA PRO A 353 15.49 8.28 -19.65
C PRO A 353 14.20 8.93 -19.12
N ASN A 354 13.40 8.18 -18.35
CA ASN A 354 12.13 8.63 -17.79
C ASN A 354 12.25 9.08 -16.32
N TYR A 355 13.47 9.24 -15.78
CA TYR A 355 13.65 9.66 -14.41
C TYR A 355 13.34 11.15 -14.26
N THR A 356 12.34 11.46 -13.43
CA THR A 356 11.96 12.82 -13.07
C THR A 356 11.75 12.92 -11.57
N VAL A 357 12.31 13.95 -10.94
CA VAL A 357 12.05 14.25 -9.53
C VAL A 357 10.67 14.88 -9.41
N VAL A 358 9.81 14.30 -8.58
CA VAL A 358 8.43 14.76 -8.42
C VAL A 358 8.38 15.87 -7.37
N GLY A 359 8.15 17.11 -7.79
CA GLY A 359 8.03 18.25 -6.89
C GLY A 359 6.64 18.43 -6.25
N ASP A 360 5.60 17.78 -6.78
CA ASP A 360 4.23 17.93 -6.29
C ASP A 360 3.98 17.04 -5.06
N PRO A 361 3.72 17.64 -3.87
CA PRO A 361 3.40 16.88 -2.65
C PRO A 361 2.19 15.95 -2.81
N PHE A 362 1.20 16.32 -3.64
CA PHE A 362 -0.01 15.52 -3.82
C PHE A 362 0.25 14.24 -4.62
N ILE A 363 1.11 14.34 -5.64
CA ILE A 363 1.54 13.16 -6.41
C ILE A 363 2.37 12.25 -5.51
N LEU A 364 3.27 12.79 -4.69
CA LEU A 364 4.05 12.00 -3.73
C LEU A 364 3.17 11.25 -2.72
N GLU A 365 2.18 11.94 -2.15
CA GLU A 365 1.22 11.32 -1.24
C GLU A 365 0.38 10.23 -1.91
N SER A 366 0.13 10.31 -3.22
CA SER A 366 -0.64 9.30 -3.97
C SER A 366 -0.02 7.89 -3.91
N TYR A 367 1.28 7.78 -3.63
CA TYR A 367 2.00 6.51 -3.53
C TYR A 367 1.92 5.84 -2.14
N ILE A 368 1.30 6.48 -1.15
CA ILE A 368 1.27 6.01 0.25
C ILE A 368 -0.16 5.75 0.69
N ASN A 369 -0.42 4.98 1.75
CA ASN A 369 -1.76 4.82 2.29
C ASN A 369 -2.39 6.19 2.66
N HIS A 370 -3.67 6.36 2.37
CA HIS A 370 -4.45 7.56 2.65
C HIS A 370 -4.44 8.07 4.11
N ASP A 371 -4.22 7.21 5.11
CA ASP A 371 -4.06 7.63 6.53
C ASP A 371 -2.90 8.62 6.70
N TYR A 372 -1.90 8.53 5.82
CA TYR A 372 -0.71 9.35 5.80
C TYR A 372 -0.78 10.51 4.80
N ARG A 373 -1.82 10.57 3.95
CA ARG A 373 -1.99 11.59 2.90
C ARG A 373 -2.61 12.88 3.47
N ILE A 374 -1.87 13.57 4.32
CA ILE A 374 -2.39 14.73 5.07
C ILE A 374 -2.69 15.90 4.12
N LYS A 375 -1.79 16.22 3.18
CA LYS A 375 -1.98 17.35 2.26
C LYS A 375 -3.12 17.11 1.29
N THR A 376 -3.23 15.90 0.76
CA THR A 376 -4.34 15.49 -0.10
C THR A 376 -5.67 15.61 0.64
N LEU A 377 -5.70 15.16 1.90
CA LEU A 377 -6.88 15.25 2.76
C LEU A 377 -7.23 16.70 3.10
N GLU A 378 -6.25 17.57 3.36
CA GLU A 378 -6.45 19.02 3.55
C GLU A 378 -7.13 19.64 2.33
N ARG A 379 -6.58 19.42 1.13
CA ARG A 379 -7.13 19.94 -0.13
C ARG A 379 -8.56 19.46 -0.38
N ASP A 380 -8.82 18.17 -0.19
CA ASP A 380 -10.14 17.60 -0.45
C ASP A 380 -11.16 18.04 0.61
N LEU A 381 -10.72 18.26 1.87
CA LEU A 381 -11.56 18.83 2.92
C LEU A 381 -11.92 20.28 2.63
N GLU A 382 -10.98 21.07 2.10
CA GLU A 382 -11.20 22.48 1.73
C GLU A 382 -12.30 22.58 0.68
N LYS A 383 -12.16 21.83 -0.42
CA LYS A 383 -13.18 21.76 -1.48
C LYS A 383 -14.54 21.36 -0.93
N ARG A 384 -14.56 20.35 -0.05
CA ARG A 384 -15.81 19.87 0.56
C ARG A 384 -16.40 20.84 1.58
N TYR A 385 -15.56 21.61 2.27
CA TYR A 385 -15.99 22.64 3.21
C TYR A 385 -16.58 23.83 2.47
N GLN A 386 -15.93 24.31 1.41
CA GLN A 386 -16.46 25.34 0.53
C GLN A 386 -17.83 24.94 -0.02
N GLY A 387 -17.95 23.76 -0.64
CA GLY A 387 -19.26 23.29 -1.13
C GLY A 387 -20.32 23.14 -0.03
N TRP A 388 -19.91 22.93 1.22
CA TRP A 388 -20.83 22.93 2.37
C TRP A 388 -21.23 24.35 2.81
N LEU A 389 -20.32 25.31 2.77
CA LEU A 389 -20.62 26.73 3.00
C LEU A 389 -21.59 27.26 1.94
N ASP A 390 -21.34 26.93 0.67
CA ASP A 390 -22.19 27.33 -0.47
C ASP A 390 -23.61 26.77 -0.35
N SER A 391 -23.75 25.56 0.21
CA SER A 391 -25.07 24.97 0.54
C SER A 391 -25.77 25.60 1.76
N GLY A 392 -25.30 26.76 2.25
CA GLY A 392 -25.84 27.45 3.42
C GLY A 392 -25.42 26.86 4.77
N ALA A 393 -24.32 26.09 4.80
CA ALA A 393 -23.75 25.49 6.01
C ALA A 393 -24.77 24.75 6.89
N MET A 394 -25.78 24.11 6.29
CA MET A 394 -26.88 23.53 7.05
C MET A 394 -26.39 22.52 8.10
N TYR A 395 -26.93 22.64 9.32
CA TYR A 395 -26.78 21.59 10.32
C TYR A 395 -27.40 20.30 9.76
N LYS A 396 -26.70 19.17 9.87
CA LYS A 396 -27.33 17.89 9.52
C LYS A 396 -28.43 17.66 10.53
N VAL A 397 -29.66 17.95 10.15
CA VAL A 397 -30.83 17.44 10.87
C VAL A 397 -30.64 15.92 10.91
N PRO A 398 -30.63 15.28 12.09
CA PRO A 398 -30.59 13.84 12.15
C PRO A 398 -31.68 13.33 11.23
N ARG A 399 -31.36 12.38 10.32
CA ARG A 399 -32.38 11.80 9.43
C ARG A 399 -33.55 11.41 10.33
N PRO A 400 -34.80 11.75 9.97
CA PRO A 400 -35.94 11.34 10.76
C PRO A 400 -35.77 9.83 10.97
N THR A 401 -35.60 9.43 12.24
CA THR A 401 -35.53 8.02 12.58
C THR A 401 -36.81 7.42 12.01
N GLY A 402 -36.70 6.36 11.19
CA GLY A 402 -37.91 5.65 10.75
C GLY A 402 -38.76 5.35 11.98
N THR A 403 -40.09 5.37 11.86
CA THR A 403 -41.03 5.19 12.99
C THR A 403 -40.61 4.05 13.93
N LYS A 404 -40.11 2.93 13.38
CA LYS A 404 -39.49 1.79 14.09
C LYS A 404 -38.38 2.16 15.09
N TYR A 405 -37.50 3.10 14.76
CA TYR A 405 -36.35 3.51 15.58
C TYR A 405 -36.62 4.72 16.46
N GLN A 406 -37.73 5.44 16.26
CA GLN A 406 -38.13 6.56 17.12
C GLN A 406 -38.47 6.07 18.53
N TYR A 407 -39.18 4.95 18.65
CA TYR A 407 -39.49 4.32 19.94
C TYR A 407 -38.23 3.85 20.67
N LEU A 408 -37.27 3.26 19.94
CA LEU A 408 -35.98 2.88 20.51
C LEU A 408 -35.18 4.10 20.97
N ALA A 409 -35.14 5.19 20.20
CA ALA A 409 -34.47 6.42 20.60
C ALA A 409 -35.11 7.04 21.85
N LYS A 410 -36.46 7.13 21.89
CA LYS A 410 -37.22 7.56 23.08
C LYS A 410 -36.92 6.65 24.27
N TRP A 411 -36.92 5.32 24.07
CA TRP A 411 -36.56 4.35 25.09
C TRP A 411 -35.14 4.57 25.61
N HIS A 412 -34.14 4.71 24.73
CA HIS A 412 -32.74 4.91 25.11
C HIS A 412 -32.49 6.25 25.83
N ALA A 413 -33.27 7.29 25.52
CA ALA A 413 -33.21 8.58 26.21
C ALA A 413 -33.73 8.51 27.67
N LEU A 414 -34.53 7.50 28.03
CA LEU A 414 -35.02 7.36 29.40
C LEU A 414 -33.90 6.98 30.40
N PRO A 415 -33.96 7.48 31.65
CA PRO A 415 -33.08 7.03 32.73
C PRO A 415 -33.20 5.53 32.99
N LYS A 416 -32.10 4.90 33.48
CA LYS A 416 -32.03 3.45 33.72
C LYS A 416 -33.10 2.93 34.69
N ALA A 417 -33.48 3.74 35.69
CA ALA A 417 -34.55 3.41 36.64
C ALA A 417 -35.92 3.33 35.93
N LYS A 418 -36.25 4.34 35.12
CA LYS A 418 -37.52 4.42 34.38
C LYS A 418 -37.67 3.28 33.37
N LYS A 419 -36.57 2.89 32.71
CA LYS A 419 -36.55 1.69 31.83
C LYS A 419 -36.88 0.39 32.58
N ARG A 420 -36.35 0.21 33.79
CA ARG A 420 -36.59 -0.99 34.60
C ARG A 420 -38.03 -1.04 35.10
N GLN A 421 -38.57 0.09 35.53
CA GLN A 421 -39.96 0.19 35.95
C GLN A 421 -40.91 -0.16 34.81
N LEU A 422 -40.75 0.47 33.64
CA LEU A 422 -41.57 0.17 32.46
C LEU A 422 -41.44 -1.29 32.00
N ALA A 423 -40.24 -1.87 32.07
CA ALA A 423 -40.04 -3.28 31.73
C ALA A 423 -40.73 -4.23 32.74
N HIS A 424 -40.76 -3.85 34.02
CA HIS A 424 -41.45 -4.59 35.07
C HIS A 424 -42.97 -4.48 34.91
N GLU A 425 -43.50 -3.28 34.65
CA GLU A 425 -44.91 -3.03 34.33
C GLU A 425 -45.34 -3.86 33.11
N TYR A 426 -44.56 -3.85 32.03
CA TYR A 426 -44.86 -4.63 30.82
C TYR A 426 -44.78 -6.16 31.06
N ALA A 427 -43.83 -6.62 31.88
CA ALA A 427 -43.74 -8.04 32.25
C ALA A 427 -44.92 -8.49 33.11
N LEU A 428 -45.40 -7.64 34.03
CA LEU A 428 -46.59 -7.88 34.83
C LEU A 428 -47.87 -7.87 33.98
N GLU A 429 -48.01 -6.93 33.04
CA GLU A 429 -49.13 -6.90 32.09
C GLU A 429 -49.17 -8.15 31.22
N ARG A 430 -48.01 -8.59 30.71
CA ARG A 430 -47.90 -9.83 29.95
C ARG A 430 -48.21 -11.08 30.78
N ALA A 431 -47.90 -11.07 32.07
CA ALA A 431 -48.27 -12.15 32.99
C ALA A 431 -49.76 -12.17 33.34
N LYS A 432 -50.45 -11.02 33.22
CA LYS A 432 -51.91 -10.89 33.43
C LYS A 432 -52.73 -11.17 32.17
N SER A 433 -52.13 -11.09 30.99
CA SER A 433 -52.74 -11.45 29.71
C SER A 433 -52.72 -12.97 29.53
N PRO A 434 -53.83 -13.71 29.73
CA PRO A 434 -53.87 -15.11 29.37
C PRO A 434 -53.73 -15.24 27.86
N PHE A 435 -52.69 -15.96 27.43
CA PHE A 435 -52.84 -16.80 26.25
C PHE A 435 -53.47 -18.11 26.71
#